data_AF-X1M8X9-F1
#
_entry.id   AF-X1M8X9-F1
#
_cell.length_a   1.000
_cell.length_b   1.000
_cell.length_c   1.000
_cell.angle_alpha   90.00
_cell.angle_beta   90.00
_cell.angle_gamma   90.00
#
_symmetry.space_group_name_H-M   'P 1'
#
loop_
_entity.id
_entity.type
_entity.pdbx_description
1 polymer ?
#
loop_
_entity_poly.entity_id
_entity_poly.type
_entity_poly.pdbx_seq_one_letter_code
_entity_poly.pdbx_strand_id
1 'polypeptide(L)'
;MVEREKEIENFKPVEYWSIEALLKKQRTENKEQKFEALLVKKNGRVISRLGIKTKKETDKIVKDLDGAEYKVGKIEKKEVKKNPLPPFTTSTLQQEAWKRFKGAGYNGRF
;
A
#
# COMPACT_ATOMS: atom_id res chain seq x y z
N MET A 1 25.30 11.62 8.04
CA MET A 1 25.10 10.33 8.74
C MET A 1 24.25 10.53 9.99
N VAL A 2 24.58 11.53 10.83
CA VAL A 2 23.87 11.83 12.09
C VAL A 2 22.36 12.12 11.97
N GLU A 3 21.88 12.77 10.90
CA GLU A 3 20.43 13.08 10.76
C GLU A 3 19.57 11.83 10.59
N ARG A 4 19.99 10.90 9.72
CA ARG A 4 19.25 9.64 9.50
C ARG A 4 19.22 8.77 10.76
N GLU A 5 20.31 8.76 11.52
CA GLU A 5 20.39 8.01 12.78
C GLU A 5 19.45 8.60 13.83
N LYS A 6 19.44 9.93 13.99
CA LYS A 6 18.47 10.62 14.87
C LYS A 6 17.02 10.41 14.44
N GLU A 7 16.73 10.30 13.14
CA GLU A 7 15.39 9.99 12.63
C GLU A 7 14.95 8.57 13.00
N ILE A 8 15.87 7.60 12.95
CA ILE A 8 15.59 6.22 13.35
C ILE A 8 15.40 6.12 14.86
N GLU A 9 16.21 6.80 15.66
CA GLU A 9 16.08 6.82 17.13
C GLU A 9 14.77 7.47 17.59
N ASN A 10 14.32 8.53 16.90
CA ASN A 10 13.06 9.18 17.19
C ASN A 10 11.83 8.48 16.56
N PHE A 11 12.04 7.43 15.77
CA PHE A 11 10.94 6.69 15.15
C PHE A 11 10.17 5.90 16.20
N LYS A 12 8.96 6.35 16.52
CA LYS A 12 8.04 5.64 17.41
C LYS A 12 7.13 4.75 16.57
N PRO A 13 7.25 3.41 16.63
CA PRO A 13 6.33 2.52 15.93
C PRO A 13 4.93 2.70 16.51
N VAL A 14 3.97 3.00 15.66
CA VAL A 14 2.56 3.10 16.04
C VAL A 14 1.83 1.91 15.46
N GLU A 15 1.13 1.15 16.30
CA GLU A 15 0.25 0.10 15.82
C GLU A 15 -0.94 0.73 15.11
N TYR A 16 -1.21 0.25 13.90
CA TYR A 16 -2.35 0.69 13.10
C TYR A 16 -3.03 -0.52 12.47
N TRP A 17 -4.32 -0.35 12.22
CA TRP A 17 -5.15 -1.36 11.61
C TRP A 17 -5.66 -0.84 10.27
N SER A 18 -5.59 -1.68 9.23
CA SER A 18 -6.26 -1.45 7.95
C SER A 18 -7.44 -2.40 7.82
N ILE A 19 -8.50 -1.94 7.19
CA ILE A 19 -9.67 -2.76 6.87
C ILE A 19 -9.68 -2.98 5.37
N GLU A 20 -9.68 -4.24 4.98
CA GLU A 20 -9.66 -4.70 3.60
C GLU A 20 -10.96 -5.45 3.31
N ALA A 21 -11.60 -5.11 2.20
CA ALA A 21 -12.82 -5.74 1.73
C ALA A 21 -12.57 -6.40 0.38
N LEU A 22 -12.86 -7.69 0.29
CA LEU A 22 -12.83 -8.43 -0.97
C LEU A 22 -14.17 -8.25 -1.68
N LEU A 23 -14.17 -7.42 -2.72
CA LEU A 23 -15.37 -7.08 -3.48
C LEU A 23 -15.37 -7.82 -4.82
N LYS A 24 -16.59 -8.14 -5.30
CA LYS A 24 -16.83 -8.72 -6.62
C LYS A 24 -17.76 -7.83 -7.42
N LYS A 25 -17.52 -7.71 -8.73
CA LYS A 25 -18.38 -6.92 -9.61
C LYS A 25 -19.70 -7.67 -9.86
N GLN A 26 -20.83 -7.06 -9.50
CA GLN A 26 -22.15 -7.69 -9.65
C GLN A 26 -22.56 -7.96 -11.10
N ARG A 27 -22.00 -7.23 -12.08
CA ARG A 27 -22.44 -7.22 -13.48
C ARG A 27 -21.61 -8.12 -14.42
N THR A 28 -20.73 -8.96 -13.89
CA THR A 28 -19.85 -9.80 -14.72
C THR A 28 -19.91 -11.24 -14.22
N GLU A 29 -20.34 -12.16 -15.09
CA GLU A 29 -20.45 -13.60 -14.80
C GLU A 29 -19.09 -14.28 -14.52
N ASN A 30 -17.98 -13.61 -14.86
CA ASN A 30 -16.64 -14.05 -14.48
C ASN A 30 -16.41 -13.86 -12.98
N LYS A 31 -16.59 -14.95 -12.21
CA LYS A 31 -16.30 -15.08 -10.78
C LYS A 31 -14.87 -14.68 -10.37
N GLU A 32 -13.95 -14.54 -11.32
CA GLU A 32 -12.52 -14.31 -11.10
C GLU A 32 -12.13 -12.84 -10.92
N GLN A 33 -13.01 -11.87 -11.22
CA GLN A 33 -12.74 -10.45 -10.95
C GLN A 33 -13.10 -10.07 -9.51
N LYS A 34 -12.39 -10.68 -8.56
CA LYS A 34 -12.33 -10.19 -7.18
C LYS A 34 -11.27 -9.11 -7.11
N PHE A 35 -11.56 -8.03 -6.41
CA PHE A 35 -10.57 -6.99 -6.12
C PHE A 35 -10.64 -6.62 -4.65
N GLU A 36 -9.47 -6.29 -4.11
CA GLU A 36 -9.33 -5.81 -2.75
C GLU A 36 -9.59 -4.30 -2.72
N ALA A 37 -10.41 -3.88 -1.76
CA ALA A 37 -10.68 -2.49 -1.49
C ALA A 37 -10.28 -2.16 -0.05
N LEU A 38 -9.42 -1.16 0.10
CA LEU A 38 -9.03 -0.64 1.40
C LEU A 38 -10.01 0.44 1.84
N LEU A 39 -10.40 0.40 3.11
CA LEU A 39 -11.22 1.45 3.70
C LEU A 39 -10.38 2.72 3.89
N VAL A 40 -10.77 3.79 3.19
CA VAL A 40 -10.13 5.11 3.25
C VAL A 40 -11.02 6.20 3.89
N LYS A 41 -12.33 5.97 3.98
CA LYS A 41 -13.29 6.96 4.48
C LYS A 41 -14.51 6.29 5.09
N LYS A 42 -14.97 6.77 6.24
CA LYS A 42 -16.23 6.33 6.88
C LYS A 42 -17.07 7.55 7.26
N ASN A 43 -18.36 7.58 6.87
CA ASN A 43 -19.30 8.66 7.21
C ASN A 43 -18.74 10.08 7.00
N GLY A 44 -18.14 10.35 5.85
CA GLY A 44 -17.56 11.68 5.57
C GLY A 44 -16.18 11.93 6.18
N ARG A 45 -15.73 11.12 7.14
CA ARG A 45 -14.42 11.25 7.79
C ARG A 45 -13.37 10.41 7.08
N VAL A 46 -12.32 11.08 6.59
CA VAL A 46 -11.16 10.42 6.00
C VAL A 46 -10.40 9.69 7.10
N ILE A 47 -10.30 8.37 6.98
CA ILE A 47 -9.51 7.55 7.89
C ILE A 47 -8.13 7.44 7.25
N SER A 48 -7.14 8.11 7.83
CA SER A 48 -5.75 7.94 7.42
C SER A 48 -5.30 6.50 7.65
N ARG A 49 -4.25 6.05 6.95
CA ARG A 49 -3.65 4.71 7.15
C ARG A 49 -3.30 4.40 8.62
N LEU A 50 -3.01 5.44 9.41
CA LEU A 50 -2.71 5.37 10.85
C LEU A 50 -3.89 5.80 11.75
N GLY A 51 -5.08 5.95 11.18
CA GLY A 51 -6.25 6.49 11.84
C GLY A 51 -6.94 5.49 12.77
N ILE A 52 -6.85 4.19 12.48
CA ILE A 52 -7.44 3.14 13.30
C ILE A 52 -6.34 2.56 14.18
N LYS A 53 -6.32 2.97 15.45
CA LYS A 53 -5.35 2.50 16.44
C LYS A 53 -5.90 1.39 17.34
N THR A 54 -7.22 1.18 17.32
CA THR A 54 -7.91 0.34 18.29
C THR A 54 -8.70 -0.79 17.62
N LYS A 55 -8.51 -2.03 18.09
CA LYS A 55 -9.30 -3.18 17.65
C LYS A 55 -10.82 -2.98 17.81
N LYS A 56 -11.27 -2.28 18.86
CA LYS A 56 -12.70 -1.95 19.08
C LYS A 56 -13.28 -1.07 17.97
N GLU A 57 -12.49 -0.14 17.44
CA GLU A 57 -12.92 0.70 16.32
C GLU A 57 -12.97 -0.12 15.05
N THR A 58 -11.94 -0.94 14.80
CA THR A 58 -11.93 -1.89 13.68
C THR A 58 -13.18 -2.79 13.70
N ASP A 59 -13.49 -3.41 14.84
CA ASP A 59 -14.63 -4.33 14.98
C ASP A 59 -15.98 -3.64 14.73
N LYS A 60 -16.15 -2.41 15.24
CA LYS A 60 -17.34 -1.60 14.95
C LYS A 60 -17.46 -1.27 13.47
N ILE A 61 -16.35 -1.02 12.79
CA ILE A 61 -16.35 -0.72 11.37
C ILE A 61 -16.63 -1.98 10.55
N VAL A 62 -16.01 -3.11 10.90
CA VAL A 62 -16.26 -4.40 10.25
C VAL A 62 -17.73 -4.79 10.39
N LYS A 63 -18.34 -4.67 11.57
CA LYS A 63 -19.77 -4.96 11.77
C LYS A 63 -20.70 -4.04 10.98
N ASP A 64 -20.33 -2.78 10.81
CA ASP A 64 -21.10 -1.80 10.03
C ASP A 64 -20.96 -2.05 8.51
N LEU A 65 -19.87 -2.67 8.10
CA LEU A 65 -19.57 -3.08 6.73
C LEU A 65 -20.10 -4.48 6.39
N ASP A 66 -20.30 -5.32 7.41
CA ASP A 66 -20.88 -6.67 7.31
C ASP A 66 -22.38 -6.55 7.01
N GLY A 67 -22.75 -6.80 5.76
CA GLY A 67 -24.13 -6.63 5.27
C GLY A 67 -24.45 -5.27 4.64
N ALA A 68 -23.48 -4.36 4.56
CA ALA A 68 -23.67 -3.09 3.84
C ALA A 68 -23.71 -3.30 2.31
N GLU A 69 -24.56 -2.54 1.63
CA GLU A 69 -24.55 -2.46 0.16
C GLU A 69 -23.36 -1.63 -0.33
N TYR A 70 -22.44 -2.27 -1.05
CA TYR A 70 -21.29 -1.58 -1.65
C TYR A 70 -21.67 -1.02 -3.01
N LYS A 71 -21.68 0.30 -3.14
CA LYS A 71 -21.87 0.99 -4.42
C LYS A 71 -20.57 1.65 -4.87
N VAL A 72 -20.25 1.50 -6.15
CA VAL A 72 -19.09 2.14 -6.76
C VAL A 72 -19.39 3.63 -6.94
N GLY A 73 -18.83 4.47 -6.07
CA GLY A 73 -19.07 5.92 -6.11
C GLY A 73 -18.29 6.65 -7.21
N LYS A 74 -17.04 6.23 -7.49
CA LYS A 74 -16.18 6.85 -8.50
C LYS A 74 -15.26 5.81 -9.12
N ILE A 75 -15.14 5.83 -10.45
CA ILE A 75 -14.16 5.05 -11.21
C ILE A 75 -13.25 6.08 -11.88
N GLU A 76 -11.96 6.06 -11.52
CA GLU A 76 -10.96 6.92 -12.16
C GLU A 76 -9.94 6.01 -12.88
N LYS A 77 -9.89 6.11 -14.21
CA LYS A 77 -8.92 5.40 -15.03
C LYS A 77 -7.83 6.40 -15.42
N LYS A 78 -6.66 6.28 -14.80
CA LYS A 78 -5.50 7.12 -15.11
C LYS A 78 -4.48 6.34 -15.92
N GLU A 79 -4.19 6.81 -17.13
CA GLU A 79 -3.08 6.28 -17.92
C GLU A 79 -1.77 6.85 -17.38
N VAL A 80 -0.94 5.98 -16.80
CA VAL A 80 0.41 6.35 -16.35
C VAL A 80 1.38 6.07 -17.50
N LYS A 81 1.78 7.11 -18.22
CA LYS A 81 2.92 7.02 -19.15
C LYS A 81 4.21 6.95 -18.34
N LYS A 82 4.86 5.79 -18.36
CA LYS A 82 6.19 5.62 -17.76
C LYS A 82 7.23 5.92 -18.84
N ASN A 83 7.91 7.05 -18.73
CA ASN A 83 9.01 7.37 -19.64
C ASN A 83 10.18 6.40 -19.42
N PRO A 84 10.91 6.03 -20.49
CA PRO A 84 12.12 5.22 -20.34
C PRO A 84 13.12 5.96 -19.45
N LEU A 85 13.86 5.20 -18.65
CA LEU A 85 14.92 5.77 -17.83
C LEU A 85 15.97 6.42 -18.73
N PRO A 86 16.55 7.55 -18.33
CA PRO A 86 17.65 8.17 -19.07
C PRO A 86 18.83 7.19 -19.18
N PRO A 87 19.71 7.35 -20.18
CA PRO A 87 20.91 6.52 -20.31
C PRO A 87 21.73 6.54 -19.02
N PHE A 88 22.38 5.41 -18.72
CA PHE A 88 23.12 5.25 -17.49
C PHE A 88 24.27 6.26 -17.39
N THR A 89 24.27 7.05 -16.32
CA THR A 89 25.49 7.73 -15.84
C THR A 89 26.27 6.77 -14.94
N THR A 90 27.54 7.05 -14.65
CA THR A 90 28.35 6.26 -13.70
C THR A 90 27.64 6.09 -12.35
N SER A 91 27.01 7.14 -11.83
CA SER A 91 26.22 7.10 -10.59
C SER A 91 24.95 6.25 -10.72
N THR A 92 24.20 6.37 -11.83
CA THR A 92 22.98 5.55 -12.05
C THR A 92 23.32 4.08 -12.27
N LEU A 93 24.42 3.77 -12.96
CA LEU A 93 24.92 2.41 -13.16
C LEU A 93 25.33 1.78 -11.84
N GLN A 94 26.07 2.49 -10.99
CA GLN A 94 26.49 2.00 -9.67
C GLN A 94 25.29 1.79 -8.74
N GLN A 95 24.31 2.71 -8.75
CA GLN A 95 23.09 2.57 -7.95
C GLN A 95 22.21 1.40 -8.41
N GLU A 96 22.01 1.21 -9.72
CA GLU A 96 21.25 0.08 -10.26
C GLU A 96 22.00 -1.25 -10.09
N ALA A 97 23.32 -1.27 -10.27
CA ALA A 97 24.13 -2.45 -9.99
C ALA A 97 24.02 -2.84 -8.51
N TRP A 98 24.12 -1.89 -7.58
CA TRP A 98 23.98 -2.18 -6.16
C TRP A 98 22.58 -2.69 -5.80
N LYS A 99 21.51 -2.04 -6.32
CA LYS A 99 20.12 -2.46 -6.09
C LYS A 99 19.82 -3.84 -6.67
N ARG A 100 20.33 -4.16 -7.87
CA ARG A 100 20.07 -5.43 -8.57
C ARG A 100 20.94 -6.58 -8.06
N PHE A 101 22.22 -6.34 -7.77
CA PHE A 101 23.16 -7.40 -7.41
C PHE A 101 23.27 -7.67 -5.90
N LYS A 102 22.97 -6.72 -5.01
CA LYS A 102 22.96 -7.03 -3.55
C LYS A 102 21.68 -7.67 -3.04
N GLY A 103 20.57 -7.57 -3.79
CA GLY A 103 19.28 -8.17 -3.41
C GLY A 103 19.18 -9.68 -3.68
N ALA A 104 20.06 -10.24 -4.53
CA ALA A 104 20.13 -11.66 -4.82
C ALA A 104 21.49 -12.20 -4.34
N GLY A 105 21.48 -12.80 -3.16
CA GLY A 105 22.57 -13.52 -2.49
C GLY A 105 23.94 -13.59 -3.18
N TYR A 106 24.87 -12.73 -2.76
CA TYR A 106 26.29 -13.05 -2.82
C TYR A 106 26.59 -14.13 -1.77
N ASN A 107 26.32 -15.38 -2.12
CA ASN A 107 26.97 -16.56 -1.52
C ASN A 107 28.33 -16.72 -2.23
N GLY A 108 29.25 -15.81 -1.93
CA GLY A 108 30.64 -15.85 -2.40
C GLY A 108 31.54 -15.71 -1.19
N ARG A 109 31.72 -16.82 -0.47
CA ARG A 109 32.81 -17.00 0.51
C ARG A 109 34.13 -16.93 -0.28
N PHE A 110 35.13 -16.27 0.32
CA PHE A 110 36.51 -16.22 -0.16
C PHE A 110 37.02 -17.56 -0.71
#